data_AF-A0A924USW7-F1
#
_entry.id   AF-A0A924USW7-F1
#
_cell.length_a   1.000
_cell.length_b   1.000
_cell.length_c   1.000
_cell.angle_alpha   90.00
_cell.angle_beta   90.00
_cell.angle_gamma   90.00
#
_symmetry.space_group_name_H-M   'P 1'
#
loop_
_entity.id
_entity.type
_entity.pdbx_description
1 polymer ?
#
loop_
_entity_poly.entity_id
_entity_poly.type
_entity_poly.pdbx_seq_one_letter_code
_entity_poly.pdbx_strand_id
1 'polypeptide(L)'
;MKKDVIYIDIEDDITSIIEKVKAAQVKIVALVPPKRIGALQSVVNLKLLQRAAQGVDKRVVLITNDPSLTNLAAGVSIPVAKNLQSKPEIAPISTLEIDDEDIINGEELSIGEHAATAPGAIPIVDEKPSAFTPTPAGPVAALAAANAPKKGPKIPNFDTFRKKIFIFGGLGLALIVFLVWATVFAPRAVIAITAKTTSYDINKALTLSPTATLDADAGSLKAVVKEVQKTNSVDFTATGKKDVGEKATGTITLVNDDTDPVSVPAGSTFTTASGRQFTSDTSVTVQGFRRVLGVETKGTIKLAATAVAIGEEYNVGAQTLVSNDVTFPP
;
A
#
# COMPACT_ATOMS: atom_id res chain seq x y z
N MET A 1 -25.41 -12.78 10.86
CA MET A 1 -24.10 -13.39 11.18
C MET A 1 -23.71 -12.99 12.59
N LYS A 2 -23.51 -13.95 13.50
CA LYS A 2 -22.98 -13.65 14.84
C LYS A 2 -21.49 -13.32 14.69
N LYS A 3 -21.01 -12.27 15.36
CA LYS A 3 -19.60 -11.89 15.45
C LYS A 3 -19.29 -11.71 16.93
N ASP A 4 -18.09 -12.11 17.35
CA ASP A 4 -17.63 -11.90 18.72
C ASP A 4 -16.64 -10.73 18.71
N VAL A 5 -16.78 -9.81 19.66
CA VAL A 5 -15.98 -8.58 19.71
C VAL A 5 -15.05 -8.67 20.91
N ILE A 6 -13.76 -8.66 20.66
CA ILE A 6 -12.72 -8.73 21.70
C ILE A 6 -12.00 -7.40 21.74
N TYR A 7 -12.11 -6.72 22.87
CA TYR A 7 -11.31 -5.54 23.18
C TYR A 7 -9.95 -5.98 23.70
N ILE A 8 -8.90 -5.39 23.15
CA ILE A 8 -7.53 -5.66 23.54
C ILE A 8 -7.07 -4.55 24.49
N ASP A 9 -6.38 -4.94 25.57
CA ASP A 9 -5.80 -3.96 26.49
C ASP A 9 -4.41 -3.51 26.04
N ILE A 10 -3.94 -2.39 26.56
CA ILE A 10 -2.61 -1.82 26.25
C ILE A 10 -1.50 -2.76 26.72
N GLU A 11 -1.76 -3.52 27.79
CA GLU A 11 -0.82 -4.48 28.40
C GLU A 11 -0.97 -5.90 27.87
N ASP A 12 -1.90 -6.16 26.94
CA ASP A 12 -2.07 -7.51 26.38
C ASP A 12 -0.90 -7.86 25.44
N ASP A 13 -0.21 -8.96 25.75
CA ASP A 13 0.78 -9.59 24.88
C ASP A 13 0.15 -10.41 23.76
N ILE A 14 0.94 -10.70 22.71
CA ILE A 14 0.47 -11.48 21.55
C ILE A 14 -0.09 -12.86 21.94
N THR A 15 0.49 -13.51 22.93
CA THR A 15 0.03 -14.81 23.45
C THR A 15 -1.36 -14.68 24.08
N SER A 16 -1.56 -13.68 24.94
CA SER A 16 -2.84 -13.38 25.58
C SER A 16 -3.92 -13.08 24.54
N ILE A 17 -3.58 -12.31 23.50
CA ILE A 17 -4.50 -12.02 22.39
C ILE A 17 -4.89 -13.32 21.66
N ILE A 18 -3.92 -14.18 21.35
CA ILE A 18 -4.17 -15.48 20.68
C ILE A 18 -5.08 -16.36 21.53
N GLU A 19 -4.86 -16.42 22.84
CA GLU A 19 -5.70 -17.19 23.77
C GLU A 19 -7.15 -16.66 23.79
N LYS A 20 -7.34 -15.33 23.85
CA LYS A 20 -8.67 -14.71 23.76
C LYS A 20 -9.35 -15.05 22.42
N VAL A 21 -8.63 -15.04 21.30
CA VAL A 21 -9.16 -15.46 19.99
C VAL A 21 -9.53 -16.94 19.98
N LYS A 22 -8.72 -17.81 20.60
CA LYS A 22 -9.00 -19.25 20.72
C LYS A 22 -10.19 -19.55 21.63
N ALA A 23 -10.41 -18.75 22.68
CA ALA A 23 -11.54 -18.90 23.60
C ALA A 23 -12.88 -18.43 23.00
N ALA A 24 -12.87 -17.56 21.98
CA ALA A 24 -14.09 -17.05 21.34
C ALA A 24 -15.00 -18.17 20.80
N GLN A 25 -16.31 -18.08 20.97
CA GLN A 25 -17.21 -19.17 20.52
C GLN A 25 -17.60 -19.06 19.04
N VAL A 26 -17.32 -17.93 18.41
CA VAL A 26 -17.80 -17.60 17.07
C VAL A 26 -16.66 -17.67 16.05
N LYS A 27 -16.97 -18.10 14.81
CA LYS A 27 -16.00 -18.23 13.72
C LYS A 27 -15.38 -16.90 13.26
N ILE A 28 -16.07 -15.78 13.47
CA ILE A 28 -15.60 -14.44 13.10
C ILE A 28 -15.35 -13.65 14.39
N VAL A 29 -14.09 -13.32 14.63
CA VAL A 29 -13.64 -12.61 15.82
C VAL A 29 -13.15 -11.23 15.41
N ALA A 30 -13.75 -10.20 15.95
CA ALA A 30 -13.43 -8.81 15.66
C ALA A 30 -12.57 -8.24 16.78
N LEU A 31 -11.32 -7.90 16.48
CA LEU A 31 -10.33 -7.40 17.43
C LEU A 31 -10.32 -5.88 17.40
N VAL A 32 -10.54 -5.27 18.56
CA VAL A 32 -10.52 -3.81 18.74
C VAL A 32 -9.27 -3.43 19.55
N PRO A 33 -8.16 -3.06 18.89
CA PRO A 33 -6.96 -2.57 19.57
C PRO A 33 -7.16 -1.15 20.14
N PRO A 34 -6.45 -0.80 21.22
CA PRO A 34 -6.38 0.56 21.73
C PRO A 34 -5.49 1.43 20.83
N LYS A 35 -5.45 2.75 21.07
CA LYS A 35 -4.72 3.73 20.24
C LYS A 35 -3.23 3.40 20.03
N ARG A 36 -2.61 2.69 20.98
CA ARG A 36 -1.22 2.22 20.90
C ARG A 36 -1.15 0.86 21.58
N ILE A 37 -0.81 -0.17 20.82
CA ILE A 37 -0.51 -1.50 21.36
C ILE A 37 0.76 -2.03 20.72
N GLY A 38 1.80 -2.27 21.53
CA GLY A 38 3.09 -2.74 21.02
C GLY A 38 2.98 -4.13 20.38
N ALA A 39 2.10 -4.99 20.90
CA ALA A 39 1.93 -6.37 20.44
C ALA A 39 1.48 -6.50 18.98
N LEU A 40 0.76 -5.52 18.41
CA LEU A 40 0.25 -5.59 17.03
C LEU A 40 1.03 -4.73 16.02
N GLN A 41 2.04 -3.97 16.46
CA GLN A 41 2.87 -3.12 15.59
C GLN A 41 3.91 -3.91 14.77
N SER A 42 3.98 -5.23 14.92
CA SER A 42 4.90 -6.10 14.18
C SER A 42 4.17 -7.01 13.20
N VAL A 43 4.65 -7.05 11.96
CA VAL A 43 4.19 -7.99 10.91
C VAL A 43 4.28 -9.44 11.39
N VAL A 44 5.34 -9.77 12.15
CA VAL A 44 5.57 -11.14 12.66
C VAL A 44 4.47 -11.53 13.64
N ASN A 45 4.07 -10.62 14.53
CA ASN A 45 3.02 -10.86 15.50
C ASN A 45 1.64 -11.02 14.81
N LEU A 46 1.36 -10.20 13.80
CA LEU A 46 0.14 -10.35 12.99
C LEU A 46 0.11 -11.69 12.23
N LYS A 47 1.25 -12.16 11.69
CA LYS A 47 1.36 -13.49 11.07
C LYS A 47 1.10 -14.61 12.08
N LEU A 48 1.66 -14.49 13.28
CA LEU A 48 1.46 -15.48 14.34
C LEU A 48 -0.01 -15.55 14.76
N LEU A 49 -0.65 -14.39 14.96
CA LEU A 49 -2.08 -14.28 15.26
C LEU A 49 -2.95 -14.90 14.16
N GLN A 50 -2.68 -14.55 12.90
CA GLN A 50 -3.44 -15.09 11.76
C GLN A 50 -3.29 -16.60 11.66
N ARG A 51 -2.07 -17.14 11.77
CA ARG A 51 -1.80 -18.58 11.71
C ARG A 51 -2.46 -19.32 12.86
N ALA A 52 -2.40 -18.76 14.07
CA ALA A 52 -3.04 -19.35 15.24
C ALA A 52 -4.58 -19.37 15.12
N ALA A 53 -5.17 -18.32 14.53
CA ALA A 53 -6.61 -18.26 14.27
C ALA A 53 -7.05 -19.23 13.16
N GLN A 54 -6.29 -19.32 12.07
CA GLN A 54 -6.55 -20.28 10.98
C GLN A 54 -6.46 -21.73 11.47
N GLY A 55 -5.52 -22.04 12.37
CA GLY A 55 -5.38 -23.37 12.97
C GLY A 55 -6.59 -23.83 13.79
N VAL A 56 -7.48 -22.92 14.20
CA VAL A 56 -8.74 -23.22 14.91
C VAL A 56 -9.99 -22.88 14.09
N ASP A 57 -9.87 -22.76 12.77
CA ASP A 57 -10.95 -22.40 11.81
C ASP A 57 -11.67 -21.08 12.16
N LYS A 58 -10.91 -20.09 12.66
CA LYS A 58 -11.41 -18.76 12.98
C LYS A 58 -10.82 -17.70 12.07
N ARG A 59 -11.65 -16.72 11.71
CA ARG A 59 -11.26 -15.54 10.94
C ARG A 59 -11.22 -14.33 11.85
N VAL A 60 -10.03 -13.74 11.94
CA VAL A 60 -9.79 -12.50 12.68
C VAL A 60 -10.01 -11.31 11.75
N VAL A 61 -10.71 -10.30 12.25
CA VAL A 61 -10.90 -9.00 11.59
C VAL A 61 -10.41 -7.93 12.54
N LEU A 62 -9.56 -7.02 12.06
CA LEU A 62 -9.05 -5.92 12.86
C LEU A 62 -9.93 -4.68 12.70
N ILE A 63 -10.32 -4.05 13.81
CA ILE A 63 -11.10 -2.81 13.79
C ILE A 63 -10.20 -1.66 14.22
N THR A 64 -9.62 -0.95 13.25
CA THR A 64 -8.70 0.16 13.51
C THR A 64 -8.84 1.25 12.45
N ASN A 65 -8.52 2.48 12.84
CA ASN A 65 -8.37 3.63 11.95
C ASN A 65 -6.89 4.08 11.85
N ASP A 66 -5.97 3.34 12.46
CA ASP A 66 -4.53 3.63 12.40
C ASP A 66 -3.95 3.15 11.04
N PRO A 67 -3.37 4.05 10.22
CA PRO A 67 -2.79 3.69 8.93
C PRO A 67 -1.63 2.69 9.06
N SER A 68 -0.81 2.78 10.12
CA SER A 68 0.33 1.88 10.32
C SER A 68 -0.14 0.43 10.51
N LEU A 69 -1.10 0.22 11.42
CA LEU A 69 -1.71 -1.10 11.64
C LEU A 69 -2.45 -1.62 10.40
N THR A 70 -3.10 -0.74 9.64
CA THR A 70 -3.82 -1.10 8.42
C THR A 70 -2.87 -1.64 7.36
N ASN A 71 -1.73 -0.98 7.15
CA ASN A 71 -0.70 -1.42 6.20
C ASN A 71 -0.08 -2.77 6.60
N LEU A 72 0.22 -2.94 7.89
CA LEU A 72 0.76 -4.19 8.42
C LEU A 72 -0.25 -5.34 8.27
N ALA A 73 -1.54 -5.08 8.53
CA ALA A 73 -2.62 -6.05 8.36
C ALA A 73 -2.83 -6.42 6.89
N ALA A 74 -2.76 -5.45 5.97
CA ALA A 74 -2.82 -5.68 4.52
C ALA A 74 -1.68 -6.60 4.05
N GLY A 75 -0.45 -6.36 4.54
CA GLY A 75 0.72 -7.20 4.23
C GLY A 75 0.60 -8.66 4.70
N VAL A 76 -0.31 -8.95 5.62
CA VAL A 76 -0.56 -10.30 6.16
C VAL A 76 -1.95 -10.82 5.73
N SER A 77 -2.67 -10.13 4.84
CA SER A 77 -4.03 -10.52 4.40
C SER A 77 -5.05 -10.66 5.54
N ILE A 78 -4.94 -9.81 6.57
CA ILE A 78 -5.96 -9.70 7.63
C ILE A 78 -6.97 -8.61 7.21
N PRO A 79 -8.28 -8.90 7.15
CA PRO A 79 -9.30 -7.90 6.84
C PRO A 79 -9.36 -6.80 7.91
N VAL A 80 -9.46 -5.54 7.48
CA VAL A 80 -9.56 -4.38 8.37
C VAL A 80 -10.89 -3.69 8.16
N ALA A 81 -11.52 -3.24 9.24
CA ALA A 81 -12.75 -2.47 9.21
C ALA A 81 -12.55 -1.17 10.00
N LYS A 82 -13.01 -0.04 9.44
CA LYS A 82 -12.93 1.26 10.13
C LYS A 82 -13.82 1.30 11.38
N ASN A 83 -14.95 0.57 11.35
CA ASN A 83 -15.93 0.51 12.44
C ASN A 83 -16.58 -0.87 12.54
N LEU A 84 -17.16 -1.20 13.71
CA LEU A 84 -17.84 -2.48 13.93
C LEU A 84 -18.99 -2.74 12.95
N GLN A 85 -19.60 -1.71 12.36
CA GLN A 85 -20.72 -1.85 11.42
C GLN A 85 -20.32 -1.88 9.94
N SER A 86 -19.06 -1.55 9.58
CA SER A 86 -18.60 -1.64 8.20
C SER A 86 -18.31 -3.09 7.80
N LYS A 87 -18.60 -3.44 6.55
CA LYS A 87 -18.30 -4.75 5.98
C LYS A 87 -16.78 -4.97 6.02
N PRO A 88 -16.28 -6.14 6.48
CA PRO A 88 -14.85 -6.42 6.47
C PRO A 88 -14.35 -6.40 5.03
N GLU A 89 -13.43 -5.49 4.73
CA GLU A 89 -12.76 -5.37 3.45
C GLU A 89 -11.29 -5.71 3.67
N ILE A 90 -10.69 -6.46 2.75
CA ILE A 90 -9.24 -6.59 2.73
C ILE A 90 -8.76 -5.22 2.31
N ALA A 91 -8.12 -4.48 3.23
CA ALA A 91 -7.57 -3.18 2.90
C ALA A 91 -6.68 -3.37 1.67
N PRO A 92 -6.97 -2.68 0.55
CA PRO A 92 -6.02 -2.67 -0.55
C PRO A 92 -4.71 -2.20 0.06
N ILE A 93 -3.64 -2.95 -0.16
CA ILE A 93 -2.29 -2.49 0.09
C ILE A 93 -2.24 -1.08 -0.51
N SER A 94 -2.13 -0.05 0.33
CA SER A 94 -1.65 1.23 -0.13
C SER A 94 -0.27 0.95 -0.70
N THR A 95 -0.22 0.65 -2.00
CA THR A 95 0.78 1.29 -2.85
C THR A 95 0.76 2.72 -2.37
N LEU A 96 1.83 3.09 -1.68
CA LEU A 96 2.19 4.47 -1.45
C LEU A 96 1.72 5.21 -2.71
N GLU A 97 0.73 6.09 -2.56
CA GLU A 97 0.69 7.23 -3.46
C GLU A 97 2.04 7.88 -3.15
N ILE A 98 3.02 7.53 -3.98
CA ILE A 98 4.29 8.22 -4.05
C ILE A 98 3.83 9.60 -4.49
N ASP A 99 3.72 10.50 -3.52
CA ASP A 99 3.65 11.91 -3.83
C ASP A 99 4.90 12.18 -4.67
N ASP A 100 4.70 12.71 -5.88
CA ASP A 100 5.81 12.93 -6.83
C ASP A 100 6.87 13.91 -6.27
N GLU A 101 6.68 14.43 -5.05
CA GLU A 101 7.62 15.26 -4.29
C GLU A 101 8.63 14.48 -3.43
N ASP A 102 8.49 13.17 -3.21
CA ASP A 102 9.43 12.36 -2.40
C ASP A 102 10.46 11.57 -3.23
N ILE A 103 10.71 11.98 -4.49
CA ILE A 103 11.90 11.53 -5.22
C ILE A 103 13.11 12.26 -4.63
N ILE A 104 13.74 11.64 -3.63
CA ILE A 104 15.05 12.08 -3.13
C ILE A 104 16.07 11.86 -4.24
N ASN A 105 16.32 12.90 -5.03
CA ASN A 105 17.43 12.95 -5.97
C ASN A 105 18.74 12.89 -5.17
N GLY A 106 19.43 11.74 -5.22
CA GLY A 106 20.70 11.51 -4.55
C GLY A 106 21.85 12.43 -5.00
N GLU A 107 21.60 13.30 -5.98
CA GLU A 107 22.54 14.27 -6.55
C GLU A 107 22.48 15.64 -5.83
N GLU A 108 21.39 15.97 -5.14
CA GLU A 108 21.20 17.22 -4.38
C GLU A 108 21.41 17.08 -2.87
N LEU A 109 21.63 15.86 -2.38
CA LEU A 109 22.12 15.66 -1.02
C LEU A 109 23.55 16.18 -0.94
N SER A 110 23.70 17.42 -0.47
CA SER A 110 25.00 17.99 -0.13
C SER A 110 25.70 17.08 0.88
N ILE A 111 26.70 16.32 0.41
CA ILE A 111 27.56 15.45 1.22
C ILE A 111 28.44 16.27 2.20
N GLY A 112 28.21 17.60 2.30
CA GLY A 112 28.99 18.54 3.07
C GLY A 112 28.56 18.76 4.53
N GLU A 113 27.32 18.47 4.91
CA GLU A 113 26.79 18.94 6.21
C GLU A 113 26.81 17.90 7.35
N HIS A 114 27.47 16.75 7.16
CA HIS A 114 27.73 15.78 8.23
C HIS A 114 29.22 15.58 8.56
N ALA A 115 30.10 16.38 7.96
CA ALA A 115 31.52 16.45 8.33
C ALA A 115 31.80 17.49 9.44
N ALA A 116 30.81 18.29 9.86
CA ALA A 116 30.99 19.39 10.83
C ALA A 116 30.30 19.15 12.19
N THR A 117 30.02 17.91 12.56
CA THR A 117 29.65 17.58 13.97
C THR A 117 30.53 16.45 14.46
N ALA A 118 31.82 16.76 14.59
CA ALA A 118 32.68 16.05 15.52
C ALA A 118 32.19 16.38 16.95
N PRO A 119 31.95 15.38 17.82
CA PRO A 119 31.82 15.62 19.24
C PRO A 119 33.08 16.29 19.75
N GLY A 120 32.88 17.38 20.48
CA GLY A 120 33.91 18.27 20.98
C GLY A 120 35.02 17.54 21.73
N ALA A 121 36.22 18.05 21.50
CA ALA A 121 37.38 17.81 22.32
C ALA A 121 37.03 18.02 23.81
N ILE A 122 37.29 16.99 24.61
CA ILE A 122 37.39 17.10 26.05
C ILE A 122 38.80 17.64 26.33
N PRO A 123 38.98 18.84 26.92
CA PRO A 123 40.28 19.27 27.39
C PRO A 123 40.61 18.50 28.68
N ILE A 124 41.70 17.75 28.66
CA ILE A 124 42.30 17.18 29.88
C ILE A 124 43.56 17.99 30.15
N VAL A 125 43.58 18.61 31.32
CA VAL A 125 44.67 19.47 31.82
C VAL A 125 45.72 18.62 32.54
N ASP A 126 46.96 19.09 32.45
CA ASP A 126 48.15 18.82 33.29
C ASP A 126 48.83 17.44 33.22
N GLU A 127 50.11 17.38 32.81
CA GLU A 127 51.27 17.67 33.68
C GLU A 127 52.61 17.28 32.99
N LYS A 128 53.61 18.16 33.11
CA LYS A 128 55.03 18.02 32.63
C LYS A 128 55.81 17.10 33.61
N PRO A 129 56.83 16.30 33.21
CA PRO A 129 58.20 16.80 32.95
C PRO A 129 58.94 16.05 31.81
N SER A 130 59.61 16.77 30.91
CA SER A 130 61.05 17.11 30.94
C SER A 130 62.03 15.93 30.78
N ALA A 131 62.54 15.79 29.55
CA ALA A 131 63.70 14.99 29.19
C ALA A 131 65.00 15.68 29.62
N PHE A 132 66.03 14.89 29.95
CA PHE A 132 67.39 15.38 30.17
C PHE A 132 68.37 14.49 29.40
N THR A 133 69.05 15.08 28.42
CA THR A 133 70.29 14.56 27.83
C THR A 133 71.50 15.07 28.62
N PRO A 134 72.63 14.36 28.59
CA PRO A 134 73.80 14.69 29.40
C PRO A 134 74.81 15.55 28.62
N THR A 135 75.49 16.45 29.33
CA THR A 135 76.72 17.12 28.86
C THR A 135 77.64 17.40 30.06
N PRO A 136 78.92 17.80 29.87
CA PRO A 136 80.08 17.00 30.24
C PRO A 136 80.86 17.62 31.42
N ALA A 137 81.81 16.89 31.99
CA ALA A 137 82.88 17.50 32.78
C ALA A 137 84.17 16.68 32.62
N GLY A 138 85.15 17.29 31.96
CA GLY A 138 86.54 16.82 32.00
C GLY A 138 87.19 17.07 33.37
N PRO A 139 88.28 16.36 33.70
CA PRO A 139 88.88 16.35 35.03
C PRO A 139 90.08 17.31 35.12
N VAL A 140 90.38 17.76 36.35
CA VAL A 140 91.71 18.26 36.71
C VAL A 140 92.16 17.63 38.02
N ALA A 141 93.45 17.32 38.01
CA ALA A 141 94.15 16.42 38.89
C ALA A 141 94.51 17.01 40.26
N ALA A 142 94.79 16.12 41.22
CA ALA A 142 95.90 16.30 42.15
C ALA A 142 96.49 14.94 42.58
N LEU A 143 97.75 14.72 42.16
CA LEU A 143 98.91 14.10 42.86
C LEU A 143 98.68 12.79 43.66
N ALA A 144 99.16 11.62 43.18
CA ALA A 144 100.53 11.06 43.32
C ALA A 144 100.91 10.74 44.79
N ALA A 145 101.55 9.63 45.18
CA ALA A 145 102.36 8.66 44.46
C ALA A 145 102.46 7.31 45.24
N ALA A 146 102.69 6.26 44.45
CA ALA A 146 103.39 5.00 44.68
C ALA A 146 103.97 4.65 46.06
N ASN A 147 103.80 3.38 46.47
CA ASN A 147 104.95 2.47 46.61
C ASN A 147 104.53 0.99 46.52
N ALA A 148 105.24 0.24 45.68
CA ALA A 148 105.17 -1.22 45.59
C ALA A 148 106.00 -1.84 46.73
N PRO A 149 105.78 -3.12 47.09
CA PRO A 149 106.71 -4.10 46.53
C PRO A 149 106.15 -5.51 46.26
N LYS A 150 106.69 -6.07 45.17
CA LYS A 150 107.25 -7.44 44.99
C LYS A 150 106.36 -8.67 45.15
N LYS A 151 106.42 -9.49 44.08
CA LYS A 151 105.83 -10.83 43.91
C LYS A 151 106.39 -11.85 44.91
N GLY A 152 105.49 -12.53 45.60
CA GLY A 152 105.66 -13.89 46.16
C GLY A 152 104.83 -14.91 45.35
N PRO A 153 104.97 -16.22 45.59
CA PRO A 153 104.66 -17.26 44.61
C PRO A 153 103.16 -17.40 44.33
N LYS A 154 102.85 -17.76 43.08
CA LYS A 154 101.51 -17.81 42.49
C LYS A 154 100.73 -19.01 43.02
N ILE A 155 99.99 -18.83 44.11
CA ILE A 155 98.99 -19.78 44.57
C ILE A 155 97.81 -19.73 43.57
N PRO A 156 97.30 -20.85 43.04
CA PRO A 156 96.13 -20.84 42.17
C PRO A 156 94.94 -20.17 42.88
N ASN A 157 94.41 -19.11 42.28
CA ASN A 157 93.39 -18.25 42.90
C ASN A 157 91.99 -18.91 42.75
N PHE A 158 91.60 -19.72 43.73
CA PHE A 158 90.33 -20.47 43.73
C PHE A 158 89.07 -19.58 43.75
N ASP A 159 89.20 -18.28 44.04
CA ASP A 159 88.11 -17.31 43.96
C ASP A 159 87.54 -17.13 42.54
N THR A 160 88.39 -17.26 41.51
CA THR A 160 87.94 -17.17 40.12
C THR A 160 87.12 -18.38 39.69
N PHE A 161 87.44 -19.56 40.24
CA PHE A 161 86.65 -20.78 40.04
C PHE A 161 85.31 -20.72 40.77
N ARG A 162 85.28 -20.23 42.03
CA ARG A 162 84.01 -20.02 42.76
C ARG A 162 83.11 -19.00 42.05
N LYS A 163 83.64 -17.85 41.64
CA LYS A 163 82.86 -16.86 40.87
C LYS A 163 82.29 -17.45 39.57
N LYS A 164 83.07 -18.24 38.82
CA LYS A 164 82.59 -18.92 37.62
C LYS A 164 81.51 -19.96 37.92
N ILE A 165 81.66 -20.76 38.98
CA ILE A 165 80.65 -21.76 39.38
C ILE A 165 79.34 -21.08 39.79
N PHE A 166 79.38 -19.94 40.49
CA PHE A 166 78.18 -19.19 40.81
C PHE A 166 77.52 -18.57 39.58
N ILE A 167 78.30 -18.07 38.62
CA ILE A 167 77.78 -17.51 37.35
C ILE A 167 77.18 -18.61 36.48
N PHE A 168 77.90 -19.71 36.26
CA PHE A 168 77.41 -20.83 35.45
C PHE A 168 76.27 -21.59 36.14
N GLY A 169 76.29 -21.72 37.47
CA GLY A 169 75.19 -22.28 38.26
C GLY A 169 73.94 -21.40 38.22
N GLY A 170 74.10 -20.08 38.37
CA GLY A 170 73.01 -19.12 38.24
C GLY A 170 72.43 -19.08 36.82
N LEU A 171 73.28 -19.12 35.79
CA LEU A 171 72.86 -19.18 34.40
C LEU A 171 72.14 -20.50 34.08
N GLY A 172 72.63 -21.62 34.61
CA GLY A 172 71.98 -22.92 34.50
C GLY A 172 70.59 -22.92 35.16
N LEU A 173 70.48 -22.34 36.36
CA LEU A 173 69.20 -22.22 37.05
C LEU A 173 68.22 -21.31 36.30
N ALA A 174 68.70 -20.18 35.77
CA ALA A 174 67.89 -19.29 34.94
C ALA A 174 67.42 -19.98 33.65
N LEU A 175 68.27 -20.79 33.02
CA LEU A 175 67.92 -21.57 31.84
C LEU A 175 66.87 -22.62 32.17
N ILE A 176 66.99 -23.31 33.31
CA ILE A 176 65.98 -24.29 33.77
C ILE A 176 64.64 -23.61 34.04
N VAL A 177 64.63 -22.47 34.75
CA VAL A 177 63.40 -21.70 35.01
C VAL A 177 62.78 -21.22 33.69
N PHE A 178 63.59 -20.75 32.75
CA PHE A 178 63.13 -20.35 31.42
C PHE A 178 62.54 -21.53 30.63
N LEU A 179 63.17 -22.72 30.68
CA LEU A 179 62.67 -23.91 29.98
C LEU A 179 61.33 -24.38 30.55
N VAL A 180 61.18 -24.35 31.88
CA VAL A 180 59.91 -24.67 32.55
C VAL A 180 58.84 -23.63 32.18
N TRP A 181 59.19 -22.35 32.15
CA TRP A 181 58.26 -21.30 31.74
C TRP A 181 57.82 -21.44 30.27
N ALA A 182 58.77 -21.70 29.37
CA ALA A 182 58.54 -21.87 27.94
C ALA A 182 57.67 -23.10 27.63
N THR A 183 57.83 -24.20 28.38
CA THR A 183 57.07 -25.43 28.14
C THR A 183 55.69 -25.43 28.80
N VAL A 184 55.56 -24.84 29.98
CA VAL A 184 54.30 -24.87 30.75
C VAL A 184 53.41 -23.66 30.46
N PHE A 185 53.99 -22.45 30.32
CA PHE A 185 53.22 -21.20 30.25
C PHE A 185 53.20 -20.54 28.87
N ALA A 186 54.20 -20.79 28.02
CA ALA A 186 54.24 -20.24 26.67
C ALA A 186 53.34 -20.93 25.60
N PRO A 187 52.76 -22.14 25.75
CA PRO A 187 51.99 -22.75 24.66
C PRO A 187 50.60 -22.13 24.40
N ARG A 188 50.40 -20.84 24.66
CA ARG A 188 49.17 -20.10 24.34
C ARG A 188 49.36 -19.27 23.07
N ALA A 189 48.82 -19.77 21.96
CA ALA A 189 48.71 -19.02 20.71
C ALA A 189 47.27 -18.51 20.56
N VAL A 190 47.10 -17.20 20.34
CA VAL A 190 45.80 -16.60 20.06
C VAL A 190 45.66 -16.47 18.54
N ILE A 191 44.67 -17.16 17.96
CA ILE A 191 44.37 -17.09 16.52
C ILE A 191 43.21 -16.10 16.33
N ALA A 192 43.53 -14.91 15.80
CA ALA A 192 42.52 -13.93 15.42
C ALA A 192 42.04 -14.19 13.98
N ILE A 193 40.81 -14.68 13.83
CA ILE A 193 40.17 -14.86 12.51
C ILE A 193 39.34 -13.62 12.22
N THR A 194 39.80 -12.80 11.28
CA THR A 194 39.04 -11.64 10.80
C THR A 194 38.52 -11.95 9.40
N ALA A 195 37.19 -12.09 9.27
CA ALA A 195 36.54 -12.21 7.98
C ALA A 195 36.48 -10.82 7.32
N LYS A 196 37.07 -10.67 6.14
CA LYS A 196 36.94 -9.47 5.32
C LYS A 196 35.82 -9.69 4.32
N THR A 197 34.65 -9.10 4.55
CA THR A 197 33.54 -9.11 3.61
C THR A 197 33.70 -7.96 2.62
N THR A 198 33.83 -8.26 1.33
CA THR A 198 33.72 -7.27 0.26
C THR A 198 32.30 -7.32 -0.29
N SER A 199 31.54 -6.23 -0.12
CA SER A 199 30.23 -6.09 -0.74
C SER A 199 30.38 -6.01 -2.27
N TYR A 200 29.61 -6.80 -3.00
CA TYR A 200 29.51 -6.74 -4.45
C TYR A 200 28.12 -6.20 -4.79
N ASP A 201 28.05 -4.94 -5.23
CA ASP A 201 26.79 -4.32 -5.65
C ASP A 201 26.40 -4.86 -7.02
N ILE A 202 25.33 -5.64 -7.08
CA ILE A 202 24.77 -6.16 -8.32
C ILE A 202 23.88 -5.07 -8.94
N ASN A 203 24.51 -4.03 -9.51
CA ASN A 203 23.84 -3.01 -10.31
C ASN A 203 23.73 -3.50 -11.77
N LYS A 204 22.85 -4.48 -12.03
CA LYS A 204 22.56 -4.95 -13.39
C LYS A 204 21.27 -4.30 -13.88
N ALA A 205 21.32 -3.55 -14.98
CA ALA A 205 20.13 -2.99 -15.60
C ALA A 205 19.21 -4.12 -16.08
N LEU A 206 17.94 -4.09 -15.68
CA LEU A 206 16.94 -5.11 -15.98
C LEU A 206 15.87 -4.52 -16.90
N THR A 207 15.59 -5.21 -18.01
CA THR A 207 14.56 -4.80 -18.97
C THR A 207 13.24 -5.50 -18.64
N LEU A 208 12.20 -4.71 -18.37
CA LEU A 208 10.85 -5.19 -18.06
C LEU A 208 9.97 -5.07 -19.31
N SER A 209 9.49 -6.19 -19.84
CA SER A 209 8.61 -6.20 -21.02
C SER A 209 7.41 -7.13 -20.85
N PRO A 210 6.19 -6.74 -21.27
CA PRO A 210 5.00 -7.60 -21.18
C PRO A 210 5.06 -8.87 -22.05
N THR A 211 5.91 -8.83 -23.09
CA THR A 211 6.03 -9.90 -24.11
C THR A 211 7.29 -10.74 -23.95
N ALA A 212 8.18 -10.40 -23.00
CA ALA A 212 9.44 -11.10 -22.83
C ALA A 212 9.29 -12.47 -22.14
N THR A 213 10.14 -13.42 -22.55
CA THR A 213 10.44 -14.65 -21.83
C THR A 213 11.47 -14.36 -20.74
N LEU A 214 11.34 -15.01 -19.57
CA LEU A 214 12.27 -14.83 -18.45
C LEU A 214 13.67 -15.32 -18.85
N ASP A 215 14.65 -14.42 -18.87
CA ASP A 215 16.05 -14.71 -19.16
C ASP A 215 16.95 -13.97 -18.16
N ALA A 216 17.61 -14.73 -17.28
CA ALA A 216 18.46 -14.22 -16.21
C ALA A 216 19.83 -13.70 -16.71
N ASP A 217 20.32 -14.24 -17.82
CA ASP A 217 21.60 -13.86 -18.42
C ASP A 217 21.45 -12.58 -19.23
N ALA A 218 20.39 -12.49 -20.04
CA ALA A 218 20.05 -11.32 -20.84
C ALA A 218 19.41 -10.18 -20.02
N GLY A 219 19.02 -10.42 -18.76
CA GLY A 219 18.42 -9.40 -17.89
C GLY A 219 17.02 -8.98 -18.35
N SER A 220 16.20 -9.95 -18.77
CA SER A 220 14.85 -9.72 -19.28
C SER A 220 13.81 -10.36 -18.36
N LEU A 221 12.87 -9.56 -17.83
CA LEU A 221 11.79 -10.01 -16.97
C LEU A 221 10.42 -9.68 -17.56
N LYS A 222 9.49 -10.64 -17.46
CA LYS A 222 8.12 -10.47 -17.91
C LYS A 222 7.36 -9.53 -16.97
N ALA A 223 6.90 -8.40 -17.49
CA ALA A 223 6.06 -7.45 -16.76
C ALA A 223 4.57 -7.81 -16.90
N VAL A 224 3.78 -7.54 -15.86
CA VAL A 224 2.31 -7.65 -15.92
C VAL A 224 1.73 -6.24 -16.00
N VAL A 225 1.13 -5.90 -17.15
CA VAL A 225 0.46 -4.62 -17.35
C VAL A 225 -0.89 -4.63 -16.63
N LYS A 226 -1.14 -3.63 -15.77
CA LYS A 226 -2.47 -3.35 -15.21
C LYS A 226 -2.94 -2.01 -15.76
N GLU A 227 -4.01 -2.03 -16.54
CA GLU A 227 -4.64 -0.81 -17.03
C GLU A 227 -5.61 -0.26 -15.96
N VAL A 228 -5.43 1.02 -15.62
CA VAL A 228 -6.37 1.75 -14.76
C VAL A 228 -7.17 2.68 -15.66
N GLN A 229 -8.43 2.35 -15.90
CA GLN A 229 -9.34 3.22 -16.64
C GLN A 229 -9.77 4.38 -15.74
N LYS A 230 -9.34 5.61 -16.07
CA LYS A 230 -9.87 6.84 -15.48
C LYS A 230 -10.90 7.43 -16.44
N THR A 231 -12.17 7.31 -16.11
CA THR A 231 -13.25 8.00 -16.84
C THR A 231 -13.32 9.44 -16.35
N ASN A 232 -12.76 10.37 -17.12
CA ASN A 232 -12.98 11.79 -16.90
C ASN A 232 -14.38 12.15 -17.43
N SER A 233 -15.32 12.42 -16.52
CA SER A 233 -16.64 12.95 -16.86
C SER A 233 -16.60 14.46 -16.64
N VAL A 234 -16.98 15.21 -17.67
CA VAL A 234 -17.15 16.66 -17.58
C VAL A 234 -18.65 16.91 -17.70
N ASP A 235 -19.23 17.46 -16.65
CA ASP A 235 -20.65 17.83 -16.62
C ASP A 235 -20.87 19.04 -17.54
N PHE A 236 -21.74 18.87 -18.54
CA PHE A 236 -22.19 19.96 -19.42
C PHE A 236 -23.67 20.23 -19.16
N THR A 237 -24.04 21.51 -19.09
CA THR A 237 -25.44 21.92 -19.01
C THR A 237 -26.06 21.77 -20.41
N ALA A 238 -26.86 20.74 -20.62
CA ALA A 238 -27.61 20.58 -21.87
C ALA A 238 -28.65 21.71 -22.00
N THR A 239 -28.56 22.53 -23.06
CA THR A 239 -29.52 23.63 -23.35
C THR A 239 -30.82 23.14 -24.00
N GLY A 240 -30.98 21.83 -24.21
CA GLY A 240 -32.15 21.24 -24.85
C GLY A 240 -32.99 20.41 -23.90
N LYS A 241 -34.30 20.69 -23.83
CA LYS A 241 -35.28 19.72 -23.37
C LYS A 241 -35.56 18.78 -24.55
N LYS A 242 -35.29 17.49 -24.37
CA LYS A 242 -35.71 16.45 -25.31
C LYS A 242 -36.98 15.84 -24.73
N ASP A 243 -38.10 15.99 -25.43
CA ASP A 243 -39.34 15.34 -25.03
C ASP A 243 -39.20 13.83 -25.31
N VAL A 244 -38.95 13.07 -24.25
CA VAL A 244 -38.89 11.60 -24.28
C VAL A 244 -40.23 11.09 -23.76
N GLY A 245 -41.07 10.57 -24.66
CA GLY A 245 -42.35 9.98 -24.31
C GLY A 245 -43.06 9.38 -25.52
N GLU A 246 -44.05 8.53 -25.28
CA GLU A 246 -44.91 7.98 -26.32
C GLU A 246 -46.09 8.92 -26.59
N LYS A 247 -46.51 9.02 -27.86
CA LYS A 247 -47.70 9.80 -28.24
C LYS A 247 -48.96 9.08 -27.76
N ALA A 248 -49.94 9.84 -27.27
CA ALA A 248 -51.22 9.26 -26.88
C ALA A 248 -51.93 8.65 -28.11
N THR A 249 -52.47 7.44 -27.95
CA THR A 249 -53.24 6.74 -28.97
C THR A 249 -54.69 6.56 -28.51
N GLY A 250 -55.62 6.58 -29.45
CA GLY A 250 -57.04 6.48 -29.16
C GLY A 250 -57.84 5.94 -30.35
N THR A 251 -59.12 5.69 -30.12
CA THR A 251 -60.05 5.27 -31.18
C THR A 251 -61.13 6.35 -31.36
N ILE A 252 -61.25 6.85 -32.58
CA ILE A 252 -62.29 7.80 -32.99
C ILE A 252 -63.40 7.02 -33.67
N THR A 253 -64.65 7.31 -33.35
CA THR A 253 -65.81 6.76 -34.05
C THR A 253 -66.38 7.83 -34.97
N LEU A 254 -66.30 7.60 -36.28
CA LEU A 254 -66.82 8.49 -37.29
C LEU A 254 -68.25 8.08 -37.63
N VAL A 255 -69.15 9.06 -37.67
CA VAL A 255 -70.54 8.87 -38.05
C VAL A 255 -70.82 9.77 -39.25
N ASN A 256 -71.26 9.16 -40.35
CA ASN A 256 -71.71 9.88 -41.53
C ASN A 256 -73.24 9.97 -41.52
N ASP A 257 -73.75 11.20 -41.54
CA ASP A 257 -75.18 11.52 -41.58
C ASP A 257 -75.67 11.90 -42.99
N ASP A 258 -74.79 11.80 -43.99
CA ASP A 258 -75.09 12.05 -45.40
C ASP A 258 -75.44 10.73 -46.13
N THR A 259 -76.09 10.84 -47.28
CA THR A 259 -76.41 9.72 -48.17
C THR A 259 -75.19 9.19 -48.92
N ASP A 260 -74.21 10.06 -49.19
CA ASP A 260 -73.02 9.70 -49.96
C ASP A 260 -71.87 9.21 -49.07
N PRO A 261 -71.09 8.18 -49.50
CA PRO A 261 -69.90 7.75 -48.78
C PRO A 261 -68.83 8.84 -48.71
N VAL A 262 -68.23 9.04 -47.53
CA VAL A 262 -67.14 10.01 -47.31
C VAL A 262 -65.84 9.25 -47.06
N SER A 263 -64.80 9.58 -47.83
CA SER A 263 -63.46 9.00 -47.66
C SER A 263 -62.60 9.89 -46.76
N VAL A 264 -62.04 9.32 -45.71
CA VAL A 264 -61.11 9.98 -44.79
C VAL A 264 -59.72 9.41 -45.01
N PRO A 265 -58.78 10.16 -45.62
CA PRO A 265 -57.41 9.69 -45.83
C PRO A 265 -56.64 9.57 -44.51
N ALA A 266 -55.59 8.73 -44.52
CA ALA A 266 -54.62 8.67 -43.43
C ALA A 266 -53.95 10.06 -43.28
N GLY A 267 -53.67 10.46 -42.04
CA GLY A 267 -53.14 11.79 -41.73
C GLY A 267 -54.19 12.90 -41.61
N SER A 268 -55.49 12.59 -41.72
CA SER A 268 -56.55 13.57 -41.40
C SER A 268 -56.49 13.98 -39.94
N THR A 269 -56.59 15.29 -39.68
CA THR A 269 -56.46 15.87 -38.35
C THR A 269 -57.83 16.16 -37.74
N PHE A 270 -58.03 15.68 -36.52
CA PHE A 270 -59.22 15.89 -35.70
C PHE A 270 -58.85 16.74 -34.49
N THR A 271 -59.52 17.88 -34.32
CA THR A 271 -59.29 18.78 -33.19
C THR A 271 -60.36 18.56 -32.12
N THR A 272 -59.93 18.27 -30.91
CA THR A 272 -60.82 18.14 -29.74
C THR A 272 -61.35 19.48 -29.25
N ALA A 273 -62.42 19.49 -28.44
CA ALA A 273 -62.93 20.72 -27.84
C ALA A 273 -61.89 21.47 -26.97
N SER A 274 -60.90 20.73 -26.44
CA SER A 274 -59.74 21.25 -25.72
C SER A 274 -58.62 21.79 -26.62
N GLY A 275 -58.81 21.83 -27.95
CA GLY A 275 -57.83 22.32 -28.92
C GLY A 275 -56.67 21.36 -29.21
N ARG A 276 -56.76 20.09 -28.78
CA ARG A 276 -55.73 19.07 -29.00
C ARG A 276 -55.99 18.29 -30.29
N GLN A 277 -54.95 18.08 -31.08
CA GLN A 277 -55.02 17.52 -32.42
C GLN A 277 -54.59 16.05 -32.46
N PHE A 278 -55.37 15.24 -33.17
CA PHE A 278 -55.10 13.82 -33.40
C PHE A 278 -55.10 13.54 -34.90
N THR A 279 -54.17 12.72 -35.39
CA THR A 279 -54.09 12.32 -36.79
C THR A 279 -54.58 10.88 -36.96
N SER A 280 -55.33 10.62 -38.02
CA SER A 280 -55.70 9.25 -38.40
C SER A 280 -54.48 8.43 -38.83
N ASP A 281 -54.35 7.21 -38.32
CA ASP A 281 -53.27 6.31 -38.71
C ASP A 281 -53.55 5.60 -40.05
N THR A 282 -54.83 5.44 -40.42
CA THR A 282 -55.25 4.70 -41.63
C THR A 282 -56.28 5.48 -42.45
N SER A 283 -56.42 5.13 -43.73
CA SER A 283 -57.48 5.66 -44.57
C SER A 283 -58.73 4.79 -44.42
N VAL A 284 -59.89 5.42 -44.27
CA VAL A 284 -61.17 4.73 -44.07
C VAL A 284 -62.30 5.46 -44.79
N THR A 285 -63.20 4.70 -45.41
CA THR A 285 -64.41 5.23 -46.04
C THR A 285 -65.62 4.98 -45.15
N VAL A 286 -66.24 6.06 -44.68
CA VAL A 286 -67.49 6.02 -43.91
C VAL A 286 -68.66 5.98 -44.89
N GLN A 287 -69.39 4.87 -44.92
CA GLN A 287 -70.57 4.72 -45.78
C GLN A 287 -71.66 5.73 -45.39
N GLY A 288 -72.46 6.19 -46.34
CA GLY A 288 -73.64 7.02 -46.03
C GLY A 288 -74.72 6.25 -45.26
N PHE A 289 -75.70 6.96 -44.70
CA PHE A 289 -76.80 6.32 -43.99
C PHE A 289 -77.68 5.50 -44.94
N ARG A 290 -78.15 4.34 -44.47
CA ARG A 290 -79.06 3.46 -45.24
C ARG A 290 -80.43 3.44 -44.58
N ARG A 291 -81.48 3.61 -45.37
CA ARG A 291 -82.87 3.45 -44.94
C ARG A 291 -83.35 2.05 -45.31
N VAL A 292 -83.56 1.20 -44.31
CA VAL A 292 -84.13 -0.15 -44.50
C VAL A 292 -85.41 -0.23 -43.67
N LEU A 293 -86.54 -0.54 -44.32
CA LEU A 293 -87.84 -0.72 -43.66
C LEU A 293 -88.29 0.47 -42.77
N GLY A 294 -87.95 1.71 -43.17
CA GLY A 294 -88.33 2.93 -42.43
C GLY A 294 -87.43 3.29 -41.25
N VAL A 295 -86.40 2.49 -40.95
CA VAL A 295 -85.38 2.79 -39.94
C VAL A 295 -84.12 3.32 -40.62
N GLU A 296 -83.67 4.50 -40.20
CA GLU A 296 -82.43 5.12 -40.67
C GLU A 296 -81.24 4.60 -39.86
N THR A 297 -80.29 3.94 -40.52
CA THR A 297 -79.04 3.48 -39.89
C THR A 297 -77.89 4.32 -40.42
N LYS A 298 -77.31 5.15 -39.55
CA LYS A 298 -76.14 5.98 -39.88
C LYS A 298 -74.90 5.12 -40.11
N GLY A 299 -74.10 5.46 -41.11
CA GLY A 299 -72.83 4.77 -41.33
C GLY A 299 -71.85 5.10 -40.22
N THR A 300 -71.32 4.08 -39.56
CA THR A 300 -70.40 4.25 -38.42
C THR A 300 -69.16 3.41 -38.64
N ILE A 301 -67.98 3.98 -38.40
CA ILE A 301 -66.71 3.24 -38.45
C ILE A 301 -65.74 3.73 -37.37
N LYS A 302 -64.94 2.79 -36.84
CA LYS A 302 -63.91 3.07 -35.85
C LYS A 302 -62.56 3.25 -36.54
N LEU A 303 -61.81 4.24 -36.10
CA LEU A 303 -60.52 4.64 -36.66
C LEU A 303 -59.51 4.83 -35.55
N ALA A 304 -58.31 4.27 -35.71
CA ALA A 304 -57.20 4.53 -34.79
C ALA A 304 -56.61 5.92 -35.07
N ALA A 305 -56.33 6.66 -34.01
CA ALA A 305 -55.76 7.99 -34.11
C ALA A 305 -54.63 8.17 -33.08
N THR A 306 -53.61 8.91 -33.51
CA THR A 306 -52.42 9.22 -32.71
C THR A 306 -52.31 10.73 -32.50
N ALA A 307 -51.90 11.14 -31.30
CA ALA A 307 -51.68 12.55 -30.97
C ALA A 307 -50.57 13.19 -31.83
N VAL A 308 -50.75 14.46 -32.19
CA VAL A 308 -49.74 15.22 -32.96
C VAL A 308 -48.45 15.40 -32.15
N ALA A 309 -48.55 15.69 -30.85
CA ALA A 309 -47.41 15.88 -29.95
C ALA A 309 -47.49 14.98 -28.70
N ILE A 310 -46.35 14.83 -28.02
CA ILE A 310 -46.23 14.10 -26.74
C ILE A 310 -46.66 15.04 -25.60
N GLY A 311 -47.50 14.57 -24.69
CA GLY A 311 -47.91 15.34 -23.52
C GLY A 311 -49.14 14.75 -22.81
N GLU A 312 -49.20 14.91 -21.48
CA GLU A 312 -50.32 14.44 -20.66
C GLU A 312 -51.64 15.12 -21.05
N GLU A 313 -51.57 16.33 -21.59
CA GLU A 313 -52.70 17.07 -22.17
C GLU A 313 -53.44 16.35 -23.31
N TYR A 314 -52.82 15.35 -23.95
CA TYR A 314 -53.46 14.54 -25.00
C TYR A 314 -54.24 13.35 -24.41
N ASN A 315 -54.20 13.14 -23.09
CA ASN A 315 -55.05 12.16 -22.40
C ASN A 315 -56.46 12.73 -22.16
N VAL A 316 -57.17 12.97 -23.26
CA VAL A 316 -58.53 13.52 -23.25
C VAL A 316 -59.56 12.42 -23.00
N GLY A 317 -60.60 12.73 -22.23
CA GLY A 317 -61.76 11.84 -22.05
C GLY A 317 -62.58 11.67 -23.33
N ALA A 318 -63.45 10.66 -23.36
CA ALA A 318 -64.36 10.45 -24.49
C ALA A 318 -65.29 11.65 -24.68
N GLN A 319 -65.35 12.18 -25.90
CA GLN A 319 -66.16 13.33 -26.28
C GLN A 319 -66.67 13.19 -27.71
N THR A 320 -67.82 13.81 -28.00
CA THR A 320 -68.42 13.82 -29.34
C THR A 320 -68.16 15.17 -30.01
N LEU A 321 -67.63 15.14 -31.23
CA LEU A 321 -67.31 16.31 -32.03
C LEU A 321 -68.18 16.32 -33.29
N VAL A 322 -68.61 17.51 -33.75
CA VAL A 322 -69.49 17.65 -34.92
C VAL A 322 -68.74 18.43 -36.00
N SER A 323 -68.40 17.73 -37.10
CA SER A 323 -67.92 18.11 -38.46
C SER A 323 -67.05 19.36 -38.71
N ASN A 324 -67.09 20.42 -37.91
CA ASN A 324 -66.34 21.66 -38.13
C ASN A 324 -64.87 21.58 -37.71
N ASP A 325 -64.47 20.49 -37.04
CA ASP A 325 -63.14 20.33 -36.44
C ASP A 325 -62.25 19.30 -37.18
N VAL A 326 -62.63 18.91 -38.40
CA VAL A 326 -61.89 17.94 -39.23
C VAL A 326 -61.19 18.66 -40.38
N THR A 327 -59.86 18.52 -40.45
CA THR A 327 -59.05 19.02 -41.56
C THR A 327 -58.47 17.84 -42.34
N PHE A 328 -58.79 17.78 -43.63
CA PHE A 328 -58.20 16.80 -44.54
C PHE A 328 -56.81 17.29 -45.01
N PRO A 329 -55.83 16.39 -45.16
CA PRO A 329 -54.57 16.73 -45.80
C PRO A 329 -54.81 17.15 -47.26
N PRO A 330 -53.93 17.99 -47.84
CA PRO A 330 -53.98 18.35 -49.25
C PRO A 330 -53.75 17.14 -50.19
#